data_AF-A0A3S0F4T5-F1
#
_entry.id   AF-A0A3S0F4T5-F1
#
_cell.length_a   1.000
_cell.length_b   1.000
_cell.length_c   1.000
_cell.angle_alpha   90.00
_cell.angle_beta   90.00
_cell.angle_gamma   90.00
#
_symmetry.space_group_name_H-M   'P 1'
#
loop_
_entity.id
_entity.type
_entity.pdbx_description
1 polymer ?
#
loop_
_entity_poly.entity_id
_entity_poly.type
_entity_poly.pdbx_seq_one_letter_code
_entity_poly.pdbx_strand_id
1 'polypeptide(L)'
;MNILETVADQSDAMRLPLYAVTVTAVAREEAPALLSLHWHGFFRQTPLHLPGLELPARPVPQWMAQFDMPPGVLDAFDALEQSLLEAAWQLGAWDVERLERPAWWRLGAPATEVSDGRRAFGYYEDDDSDNGHVMADAPDREELMRLAAHRGYLRWLFRPRKRGIWAEVQDDGDDTLDESGGRPLPCPVMPQPLHGDDAARRTVYRLGRADRILLGGG
;
A
#
# COMPACT_ATOMS: atom_id res chain seq x y z
N MET A 1 8.80 -13.88 -0.18
CA MET A 1 7.57 -13.71 -0.97
C MET A 1 7.82 -12.63 -2.02
N ASN A 2 7.37 -12.80 -3.27
CA ASN A 2 7.50 -11.78 -4.31
C ASN A 2 6.26 -10.88 -4.32
N ILE A 3 6.43 -9.59 -3.99
CA ILE A 3 5.32 -8.62 -3.87
C ILE A 3 4.50 -8.57 -5.16
N LEU A 4 5.14 -8.55 -6.33
CA LEU A 4 4.46 -8.47 -7.62
C LEU A 4 3.54 -9.68 -7.85
N GLU A 5 4.03 -10.88 -7.60
CA GLU A 5 3.26 -12.13 -7.75
C GLU A 5 2.05 -12.12 -6.83
N THR A 6 2.24 -11.77 -5.56
CA THR A 6 1.14 -11.68 -4.60
C THR A 6 0.08 -10.66 -5.02
N VAL A 7 0.51 -9.48 -5.50
CA VAL A 7 -0.44 -8.47 -6.03
C VAL A 7 -1.18 -9.02 -7.25
N ALA A 8 -0.49 -9.68 -8.18
CA ALA A 8 -1.09 -10.24 -9.38
C ALA A 8 -2.12 -11.33 -9.05
N ASP A 9 -1.75 -12.29 -8.21
CA ASP A 9 -2.60 -13.42 -7.81
C ASP A 9 -3.86 -12.95 -7.09
N GLN A 10 -3.73 -12.03 -6.12
CA GLN A 10 -4.88 -11.49 -5.40
C GLN A 10 -5.76 -10.62 -6.30
N SER A 11 -5.19 -9.87 -7.24
CA SER A 11 -5.96 -9.12 -8.23
C SER A 11 -6.78 -10.05 -9.13
N ASP A 12 -6.16 -11.14 -9.62
CA ASP A 12 -6.82 -12.15 -10.46
C ASP A 12 -7.92 -12.90 -9.70
N ALA A 13 -7.68 -13.22 -8.43
CA ALA A 13 -8.67 -13.85 -7.56
C ALA A 13 -9.86 -12.92 -7.28
N MET A 14 -9.61 -11.64 -6.98
CA MET A 14 -10.66 -10.69 -6.62
C MET A 14 -11.46 -10.20 -7.82
N ARG A 15 -10.89 -10.22 -9.03
CA ARG A 15 -11.48 -9.74 -10.29
C ARG A 15 -12.03 -8.31 -10.19
N LEU A 16 -11.35 -7.49 -9.40
CA LEU A 16 -11.65 -6.09 -9.19
C LEU A 16 -10.36 -5.29 -9.38
N PRO A 17 -10.41 -4.14 -10.06
CA PRO A 17 -9.24 -3.30 -10.22
C PRO A 17 -8.81 -2.73 -8.87
N LEU A 18 -7.52 -2.81 -8.59
CA LEU A 18 -6.91 -2.29 -7.37
C LEU A 18 -6.95 -0.75 -7.30
N TYR A 19 -7.24 -0.23 -6.12
CA TYR A 19 -7.08 1.18 -5.80
C TYR A 19 -5.63 1.49 -5.40
N ALA A 20 -5.04 0.72 -4.49
CA ALA A 20 -3.66 0.96 -4.05
C ALA A 20 -3.05 -0.29 -3.46
N VAL A 21 -1.73 -0.27 -3.35
CA VAL A 21 -0.94 -1.24 -2.61
C VAL A 21 -0.17 -0.47 -1.54
N THR A 22 -0.18 -0.97 -0.31
CA THR A 22 0.72 -0.46 0.74
C THR A 22 1.52 -1.57 1.37
N VAL A 23 2.75 -1.26 1.77
CA VAL A 23 3.53 -2.11 2.67
C VAL A 23 3.86 -1.31 3.92
N THR A 24 3.62 -1.89 5.08
CA THR A 24 3.94 -1.29 6.38
C THR A 24 4.95 -2.16 7.11
N ALA A 25 6.02 -1.56 7.61
CA ALA A 25 7.04 -2.24 8.41
C ALA A 25 7.35 -1.45 9.67
N VAL A 26 7.73 -2.15 10.74
CA VAL A 26 8.22 -1.51 11.98
C VAL A 26 9.57 -0.86 11.69
N ALA A 27 9.76 0.39 12.11
CA ALA A 27 11.03 1.06 11.88
C ALA A 27 12.13 0.45 12.76
N ARG A 28 13.33 0.26 12.17
CA ARG A 28 14.56 -0.16 12.88
C ARG A 28 14.43 -1.49 13.64
N GLU A 29 13.59 -2.39 13.14
CA GLU A 29 13.40 -3.72 13.69
C GLU A 29 13.42 -4.76 12.56
N GLU A 30 14.09 -5.88 12.80
CA GLU A 30 14.03 -7.05 11.92
C GLU A 30 12.72 -7.80 12.17
N ALA A 31 11.61 -7.17 11.81
CA ALA A 31 10.27 -7.71 11.97
C ALA A 31 9.61 -7.94 10.60
N PRO A 32 8.64 -8.87 10.50
CA PRO A 32 7.82 -9.03 9.31
C PRO A 32 7.14 -7.73 8.88
N ALA A 33 6.92 -7.59 7.58
CA ALA A 33 6.18 -6.48 6.99
C ALA A 33 4.75 -6.91 6.61
N LEU A 34 3.85 -5.94 6.56
CA LEU A 34 2.45 -6.14 6.21
C LEU A 34 2.19 -5.59 4.81
N LEU A 35 1.86 -6.46 3.87
CA LEU A 35 1.33 -6.09 2.55
C LEU A 35 -0.17 -5.89 2.67
N SER A 36 -0.68 -4.78 2.12
CA SER A 36 -2.10 -4.50 2.02
C SER A 36 -2.51 -4.14 0.60
N LEU A 37 -3.64 -4.69 0.19
CA LEU A 37 -4.28 -4.43 -1.09
C LEU A 37 -5.61 -3.74 -0.85
N HIS A 38 -5.78 -2.58 -1.48
CA HIS A 38 -6.91 -1.71 -1.26
C HIS A 38 -7.85 -1.75 -2.46
N TRP A 39 -9.12 -2.06 -2.20
CA TRP A 39 -10.26 -1.90 -3.13
C TRP A 39 -11.30 -0.93 -2.56
N HIS A 40 -10.89 -0.05 -1.65
CA HIS A 40 -11.79 0.92 -1.03
C HIS A 40 -12.48 1.75 -2.12
N GLY A 41 -13.80 1.88 -2.04
CA GLY A 41 -14.65 2.48 -3.08
C GLY A 41 -15.41 1.48 -3.94
N PHE A 42 -15.02 0.19 -3.94
CA PHE A 42 -15.81 -0.87 -4.55
C PHE A 42 -16.82 -1.45 -3.55
N PHE A 43 -18.03 -1.69 -4.05
CA PHE A 43 -19.09 -2.34 -3.30
C PHE A 43 -19.52 -3.61 -4.02
N ARG A 44 -19.68 -4.72 -3.27
CA ARG A 44 -20.27 -5.95 -3.76
C ARG A 44 -21.75 -6.00 -3.40
N GLN A 45 -22.58 -6.27 -4.41
CA GLN A 45 -23.99 -6.58 -4.17
C GLN A 45 -24.11 -7.95 -3.50
N THR A 46 -25.09 -8.07 -2.61
CA THR A 46 -25.40 -9.35 -1.99
C THR A 46 -26.09 -10.24 -3.04
N PRO A 47 -25.61 -11.48 -3.32
CA PRO A 47 -26.24 -12.38 -4.30
C PRO A 47 -27.65 -12.83 -3.91
N LEU A 48 -28.02 -12.68 -2.63
CA LEU A 48 -29.34 -12.98 -2.11
C LEU A 48 -30.34 -11.92 -2.61
N HIS A 49 -31.38 -12.37 -3.29
CA HIS A 49 -32.51 -11.52 -3.66
C HIS A 49 -33.75 -11.91 -2.85
N LEU A 50 -34.33 -10.95 -2.13
CA LEU A 50 -35.58 -11.11 -1.37
C LEU A 50 -36.64 -10.16 -1.95
N PRO A 51 -37.81 -10.66 -2.40
CA PRO A 51 -38.84 -9.79 -2.97
C PRO A 51 -39.26 -8.69 -1.99
N GLY A 52 -39.24 -7.44 -2.45
CA GLY A 52 -39.61 -6.27 -1.65
C GLY A 52 -38.55 -5.77 -0.65
N LEU A 53 -37.36 -6.36 -0.62
CA LEU A 53 -36.26 -5.93 0.24
C LEU A 53 -34.99 -5.65 -0.59
N GLU A 54 -34.55 -4.39 -0.60
CA GLU A 54 -33.25 -4.03 -1.14
C GLU A 54 -32.16 -4.28 -0.08
N LEU A 55 -31.21 -5.16 -0.40
CA LEU A 55 -30.07 -5.41 0.47
C LEU A 55 -28.97 -4.38 0.16
N PRO A 56 -28.35 -3.77 1.18
CA PRO A 56 -27.29 -2.80 0.96
C PRO A 56 -26.07 -3.46 0.31
N ALA A 57 -25.41 -2.72 -0.57
CA ALA A 57 -24.12 -3.11 -1.11
C ALA A 57 -23.07 -3.03 0.00
N ARG A 58 -22.16 -4.00 0.05
CA ARG A 58 -21.13 -4.09 1.10
C ARG A 58 -19.79 -3.65 0.56
N PRO A 59 -19.00 -2.85 1.30
CA PRO A 59 -17.67 -2.48 0.85
C PRO A 59 -16.80 -3.74 0.70
N VAL A 60 -15.92 -3.74 -0.30
CA VAL A 60 -14.92 -4.80 -0.46
C VAL A 60 -13.87 -4.65 0.64
N PRO A 61 -13.58 -5.71 1.42
CA PRO A 61 -12.60 -5.63 2.49
C PRO A 61 -11.20 -5.40 1.89
N GLN A 62 -10.37 -4.68 2.63
CA GLN A 62 -8.92 -4.67 2.41
C GLN A 62 -8.39 -6.09 2.60
N TRP A 63 -7.48 -6.52 1.74
CA TRP A 63 -6.72 -7.73 2.01
C TRP A 63 -5.38 -7.36 2.62
N MET A 64 -4.94 -8.11 3.61
CA MET A 64 -3.66 -7.91 4.27
C MET A 64 -2.97 -9.26 4.48
N ALA A 65 -1.66 -9.31 4.21
CA ALA A 65 -0.84 -10.47 4.53
C ALA A 65 0.50 -10.05 5.13
N GLN A 66 1.00 -10.88 6.01
CA GLN A 66 2.35 -10.76 6.55
C GLN A 66 3.35 -11.45 5.63
N PHE A 67 4.56 -10.90 5.53
CA PHE A 67 5.67 -11.59 4.92
C PHE A 67 6.98 -11.31 5.65
N ASP A 68 7.82 -12.34 5.71
CA ASP A 68 9.07 -12.27 6.43
C ASP A 68 10.10 -11.44 5.66
N MET A 69 10.81 -10.63 6.43
CA MET A 69 11.99 -9.92 5.98
C MET A 69 13.21 -10.86 6.10
N PRO A 70 14.14 -10.88 5.14
CA PRO A 70 15.35 -11.69 5.25
C PRO A 70 16.12 -11.33 6.53
N PRO A 71 16.35 -12.26 7.47
CA PRO A 71 17.02 -11.96 8.73
C PRO A 71 18.52 -11.69 8.52
N GLY A 72 19.11 -10.82 9.34
CA GLY A 72 20.55 -10.58 9.37
C GLY A 72 21.13 -9.81 8.18
N VAL A 73 20.31 -9.12 7.40
CA VAL A 73 20.75 -8.24 6.30
C VAL A 73 20.67 -6.79 6.77
N LEU A 74 21.83 -6.14 6.93
CA LEU A 74 21.91 -4.71 7.30
C LEU A 74 21.08 -3.80 6.36
N ASP A 75 20.89 -4.25 5.11
CA ASP A 75 20.15 -3.57 4.05
C ASP A 75 18.74 -4.16 3.81
N ALA A 76 18.14 -4.84 4.80
CA ALA A 76 16.83 -5.51 4.63
C ALA A 76 15.73 -4.55 4.14
N PHE A 77 15.74 -3.29 4.62
CA PHE A 77 14.81 -2.26 4.16
C PHE A 77 15.09 -1.79 2.74
N ASP A 78 16.37 -1.69 2.34
CA ASP A 78 16.73 -1.31 0.97
C ASP A 78 16.34 -2.44 -0.01
N ALA A 79 16.49 -3.71 0.38
CA ALA A 79 16.05 -4.86 -0.41
C ALA A 79 14.52 -4.92 -0.55
N LEU A 80 13.79 -4.62 0.53
CA LEU A 80 12.33 -4.49 0.50
C LEU A 80 11.91 -3.31 -0.40
N GLU A 81 12.53 -2.16 -0.23
CA GLU A 81 12.24 -0.96 -1.01
C GLU A 81 12.54 -1.18 -2.49
N GLN A 82 13.66 -1.84 -2.83
CA GLN A 82 13.97 -2.24 -4.20
C GLN A 82 12.87 -3.15 -4.77
N SER A 83 12.46 -4.18 -4.02
CA SER A 83 11.39 -5.09 -4.44
C SER A 83 10.06 -4.37 -4.66
N LEU A 84 9.76 -3.37 -3.82
CA LEU A 84 8.59 -2.51 -3.95
C LEU A 84 8.65 -1.60 -5.17
N LEU A 85 9.80 -0.98 -5.43
CA LEU A 85 10.03 -0.14 -6.60
C LEU A 85 9.91 -0.97 -7.88
N GLU A 86 10.45 -2.19 -7.91
CA GLU A 86 10.32 -3.11 -9.04
C GLU A 86 8.87 -3.57 -9.27
N ALA A 87 8.14 -3.90 -8.20
CA ALA A 87 6.73 -4.27 -8.31
C ALA A 87 5.89 -3.08 -8.80
N ALA A 88 6.07 -1.90 -8.21
CA ALA A 88 5.38 -0.68 -8.61
C ALA A 88 5.70 -0.27 -10.06
N TRP A 89 6.96 -0.40 -10.47
CA TRP A 89 7.42 -0.14 -11.83
C TRP A 89 6.72 -1.04 -12.84
N GLN A 90 6.72 -2.35 -12.59
CA GLN A 90 6.07 -3.35 -13.46
C GLN A 90 4.54 -3.21 -13.48
N LEU A 91 3.94 -2.72 -12.39
CA LEU A 91 2.51 -2.41 -12.32
C LEU A 91 2.15 -1.02 -12.86
N GLY A 92 3.11 -0.31 -13.44
CA GLY A 92 2.90 0.98 -14.09
C GLY A 92 2.56 2.12 -13.14
N ALA A 93 2.92 2.00 -11.86
CA ALA A 93 2.69 3.07 -10.90
C ALA A 93 3.46 4.33 -11.32
N TRP A 94 2.86 5.50 -11.13
CA TRP A 94 3.47 6.79 -11.41
C TRP A 94 4.55 7.15 -10.39
N ASP A 95 4.28 6.85 -9.12
CA ASP A 95 5.19 7.06 -8.01
C ASP A 95 4.99 6.02 -6.92
N VAL A 96 6.02 5.88 -6.08
CA VAL A 96 5.93 5.23 -4.77
C VAL A 96 6.17 6.29 -3.71
N GLU A 97 5.28 6.38 -2.74
CA GLU A 97 5.44 7.23 -1.57
C GLU A 97 5.92 6.40 -0.39
N ARG A 98 7.09 6.74 0.18
CA ARG A 98 7.51 6.27 1.50
C ARG A 98 7.19 7.32 2.54
N LEU A 99 6.51 6.89 3.60
CA LEU A 99 6.32 7.65 4.82
C LEU A 99 7.14 7.01 5.93
N GLU A 100 7.90 7.85 6.63
CA GLU A 100 8.64 7.51 7.83
C GLU A 100 7.95 8.22 8.99
N ARG A 101 7.55 7.47 10.02
CA ARG A 101 6.75 8.01 11.12
C ARG A 101 7.39 7.64 12.45
N PRO A 102 7.52 8.61 13.37
CA PRO A 102 8.12 8.34 14.67
C PRO A 102 7.21 7.47 15.52
N ALA A 103 7.76 7.00 16.64
CA ALA A 103 6.99 6.37 17.69
C ALA A 103 5.92 7.33 18.23
N TRP A 104 4.70 6.83 18.37
CA TRP A 104 3.57 7.60 18.90
C TRP A 104 3.24 7.25 20.36
N TRP A 105 3.90 6.24 20.95
CA TRP A 105 3.80 5.92 22.37
C TRP A 105 4.66 6.88 23.21
N ARG A 106 4.30 8.16 23.17
CA ARG A 106 4.97 9.25 23.89
C ARG A 106 3.96 10.29 24.37
N LEU A 107 4.31 10.97 25.46
CA LEU A 107 3.50 12.06 25.97
C LEU A 107 3.39 13.18 24.92
N GLY A 108 2.16 13.64 24.69
CA GLY A 108 1.86 14.71 23.73
C GLY A 108 1.86 14.28 22.26
N ALA A 109 1.85 12.99 21.94
CA ALA A 109 1.58 12.54 20.57
C ALA A 109 0.19 13.02 20.12
N PRO A 110 0.07 13.65 18.94
CA PRO A 110 -1.23 14.05 18.39
C PRO A 110 -2.15 12.84 18.20
N ALA A 111 -3.45 13.00 18.45
CA ALA A 111 -4.43 11.93 18.22
C ALA A 111 -4.41 11.43 16.76
N THR A 112 -4.16 12.33 15.81
CA THR A 112 -4.00 11.99 14.38
C THR A 112 -2.83 11.06 14.12
N GLU A 113 -1.72 11.20 14.85
CA GLU A 113 -0.55 10.32 14.72
C GLU A 113 -0.88 8.90 15.20
N VAL A 114 -1.66 8.79 16.28
CA VAL A 114 -2.14 7.51 16.80
C VAL A 114 -3.11 6.84 15.83
N SER A 115 -4.08 7.60 15.29
CA SER A 115 -5.04 7.06 14.32
C SER A 115 -4.36 6.65 13.02
N ASP A 116 -3.41 7.45 12.52
CA ASP A 116 -2.64 7.13 11.31
C ASP A 116 -1.78 5.87 11.49
N GLY A 117 -1.14 5.74 12.67
CA GLY A 117 -0.38 4.55 13.04
C GLY A 117 -1.26 3.31 13.06
N ARG A 118 -2.39 3.36 13.77
CA ARG A 118 -3.37 2.25 13.80
C ARG A 118 -3.83 1.83 12.39
N ARG A 119 -4.19 2.80 11.55
CA ARG A 119 -4.64 2.54 10.17
C ARG A 119 -3.55 1.93 9.28
N ALA A 120 -2.28 2.31 9.48
CA ALA A 120 -1.17 1.71 8.76
C ALA A 120 -1.01 0.20 9.01
N PHE A 121 -1.49 -0.28 10.16
CA PHE A 121 -1.57 -1.71 10.53
C PHE A 121 -2.98 -2.28 10.38
N GLY A 122 -3.89 -1.59 9.67
CA GLY A 122 -5.22 -2.08 9.33
C GLY A 122 -6.27 -2.00 10.44
N TYR A 123 -6.05 -1.19 11.48
CA TYR A 123 -7.05 -0.93 12.52
C TYR A 123 -7.77 0.40 12.22
N TYR A 124 -9.09 0.32 12.01
CA TYR A 124 -9.95 1.48 11.78
C TYR A 124 -10.91 1.67 12.96
N GLU A 125 -11.20 2.92 13.33
CA GLU A 125 -11.98 3.24 14.54
C GLU A 125 -13.46 2.85 14.42
N ASP A 126 -13.98 2.66 13.20
CA ASP A 126 -15.35 2.22 12.94
C ASP A 126 -15.54 0.68 12.94
N ASP A 127 -14.53 -0.09 13.38
CA ASP A 127 -14.58 -1.57 13.45
C ASP A 127 -15.55 -2.11 14.55
N ASP A 128 -16.37 -1.27 15.18
CA ASP A 128 -17.44 -1.68 16.11
C ASP A 128 -18.55 -2.53 15.44
N SER A 129 -18.54 -2.65 14.11
CA SER A 129 -19.45 -3.52 13.37
C SER A 129 -18.79 -4.86 13.01
N ASP A 130 -19.52 -5.95 13.20
CA ASP A 130 -19.24 -7.36 12.88
C ASP A 130 -18.96 -7.63 11.37
N ASN A 131 -18.51 -6.62 10.61
CA ASN A 131 -18.15 -6.68 9.20
C ASN A 131 -16.64 -6.47 9.06
N GLY A 132 -15.88 -7.57 9.06
CA GLY A 132 -14.42 -7.55 8.87
C GLY A 132 -13.97 -6.76 7.64
N HIS A 133 -13.60 -5.50 7.87
CA HIS A 133 -13.10 -4.57 6.84
C HIS A 133 -11.69 -4.94 6.36
N VAL A 134 -11.03 -5.89 7.04
CA VAL A 134 -9.74 -6.46 6.67
C VAL A 134 -9.83 -7.98 6.67
N MET A 135 -9.58 -8.59 5.52
CA MET A 135 -9.24 -10.00 5.40
C MET A 135 -7.74 -10.13 5.66
N ALA A 136 -7.38 -10.56 6.87
CA ALA A 136 -5.98 -10.60 7.33
C ALA A 136 -5.45 -12.04 7.39
N ASP A 137 -4.40 -12.30 6.62
CA ASP A 137 -3.46 -13.41 6.79
C ASP A 137 -2.15 -12.89 7.44
N ALA A 138 -2.31 -12.28 8.61
CA ALA A 138 -1.26 -11.57 9.33
C ALA A 138 -1.35 -11.87 10.83
N PRO A 139 -0.80 -13.02 11.29
CA PRO A 139 -0.97 -13.47 12.68
C PRO A 139 -0.38 -12.48 13.69
N ASP A 140 0.73 -11.82 13.36
CA ASP A 140 1.45 -10.94 14.29
C ASP A 140 1.02 -9.46 14.17
N ARG A 141 -0.06 -9.17 13.43
CA ARG A 141 -0.50 -7.80 13.12
C ARG A 141 -0.63 -6.90 14.35
N GLU A 142 -1.19 -7.42 15.44
CA GLU A 142 -1.35 -6.66 16.69
C GLU A 142 -0.01 -6.39 17.38
N GLU A 143 0.88 -7.38 17.41
CA GLU A 143 2.21 -7.24 17.99
C GLU A 143 3.08 -6.27 17.20
N LEU A 144 3.05 -6.36 15.86
CA LEU A 144 3.74 -5.42 14.97
C LEU A 144 3.25 -3.97 15.17
N MET A 145 1.95 -3.76 15.34
CA MET A 145 1.38 -2.44 15.62
C MET A 145 1.84 -1.91 16.99
N ARG A 146 1.86 -2.76 18.03
CA ARG A 146 2.38 -2.39 19.34
C ARG A 146 3.87 -2.05 19.28
N LEU A 147 4.66 -2.81 18.54
CA LEU A 147 6.09 -2.55 18.38
C LEU A 147 6.32 -1.22 17.64
N ALA A 148 5.59 -0.98 16.56
CA ALA A 148 5.60 0.29 15.83
C ALA A 148 5.19 1.49 16.69
N ALA A 149 4.26 1.30 17.64
CA ALA A 149 3.90 2.37 18.56
C ALA A 149 5.11 2.88 19.36
N HIS A 150 6.05 1.99 19.68
CA HIS A 150 7.24 2.29 20.45
C HIS A 150 8.46 2.65 19.59
N ARG A 151 8.52 2.19 18.34
CA ARG A 151 9.70 2.33 17.46
C ARG A 151 9.49 3.22 16.23
N GLY A 152 8.25 3.55 15.93
CA GLY A 152 7.86 4.15 14.65
C GLY A 152 7.65 3.09 13.56
N TYR A 153 7.30 3.56 12.37
CA TYR A 153 7.04 2.69 11.22
C TYR A 153 7.40 3.35 9.89
N LEU A 154 7.60 2.49 8.91
CA LEU A 154 7.73 2.84 7.50
C LEU A 154 6.47 2.38 6.78
N ARG A 155 5.94 3.20 5.88
CA ARG A 155 4.85 2.80 4.98
C ARG A 155 5.18 3.20 3.56
N TRP A 156 5.17 2.25 2.65
CA TRP A 156 5.19 2.50 1.22
C TRP A 156 3.78 2.44 0.66
N LEU A 157 3.45 3.31 -0.29
CA LEU A 157 2.19 3.33 -1.00
C LEU A 157 2.45 3.55 -2.48
N PHE A 158 1.81 2.75 -3.34
CA PHE A 158 1.77 3.02 -4.76
C PHE A 158 0.40 2.69 -5.36
N ARG A 159 0.12 3.31 -6.51
CA ARG A 159 -1.15 3.21 -7.24
C ARG A 159 -0.88 2.52 -8.57
N PRO A 160 -1.24 1.22 -8.71
CA PRO A 160 -0.95 0.49 -9.93
C PRO A 160 -1.87 0.97 -11.07
N ARG A 161 -1.33 1.16 -12.28
CA ARG A 161 -2.16 1.34 -13.48
C ARG A 161 -2.56 -0.02 -14.03
N LYS A 162 -1.59 -0.90 -14.26
CA LYS A 162 -1.85 -2.30 -14.61
C LYS A 162 -2.58 -2.99 -13.46
N ARG A 163 -3.74 -3.59 -13.73
CA ARG A 163 -4.65 -4.21 -12.73
C ARG A 163 -5.27 -3.23 -11.72
N GLY A 164 -5.11 -1.92 -11.92
CA GLY A 164 -5.68 -0.91 -11.04
C GLY A 164 -6.63 0.03 -11.75
N ILE A 165 -7.39 0.80 -10.98
CA ILE A 165 -8.35 1.78 -11.51
C ILE A 165 -7.66 2.94 -12.24
N TRP A 166 -6.36 3.14 -11.98
CA TRP A 166 -5.59 4.27 -12.49
C TRP A 166 -5.23 4.12 -13.98
N ALA A 167 -5.54 2.98 -14.59
CA ALA A 167 -5.54 2.87 -16.06
C ALA A 167 -6.63 3.74 -16.71
N GLU A 168 -7.76 3.96 -16.02
CA GLU A 168 -8.90 4.72 -16.55
C GLU A 168 -8.75 6.24 -16.36
N VAL A 169 -7.87 6.66 -15.45
CA VAL A 169 -7.53 8.06 -15.28
C VAL A 169 -6.68 8.47 -16.49
N GLN A 170 -7.30 9.25 -17.40
CA GLN A 170 -6.67 9.83 -18.60
C GLN A 170 -5.67 10.91 -18.21
N ASP A 171 -4.56 10.52 -17.58
CA ASP A 171 -3.34 11.29 -17.64
C ASP A 171 -2.52 10.73 -18.80
N ASP A 172 -2.62 11.40 -19.96
CA ASP A 172 -1.83 11.17 -21.19
C ASP A 172 -0.33 11.52 -21.02
N GLY A 173 0.15 11.54 -19.77
CA GLY A 173 1.45 12.07 -19.39
C GLY A 173 2.47 11.03 -18.97
N ASP A 174 2.20 9.73 -19.04
CA ASP A 174 3.24 8.74 -18.75
C ASP A 174 3.73 8.04 -20.02
N ASP A 175 4.74 8.64 -20.63
CA ASP A 175 5.37 8.17 -21.86
C ASP A 175 6.23 6.91 -21.65
N THR A 176 6.34 6.42 -20.41
CA THR A 176 7.20 5.28 -20.05
C THR A 176 6.48 3.94 -20.00
N LEU A 177 5.16 3.92 -20.16
CA LEU A 177 4.33 2.70 -20.06
C LEU A 177 4.33 1.89 -21.36
N ASP A 178 4.27 0.57 -21.22
CA ASP A 178 3.99 -0.35 -22.32
C ASP A 178 2.48 -0.49 -22.59
N GLU A 179 2.13 -1.22 -23.65
CA GLU A 179 0.72 -1.48 -24.03
C GLU A 179 -0.11 -2.17 -22.94
N SER A 180 0.54 -2.85 -21.99
CA SER A 180 -0.12 -3.49 -20.85
C SER A 180 -0.35 -2.54 -19.67
N GLY A 181 0.08 -1.27 -19.80
CA GLY A 181 0.07 -0.28 -18.72
C GLY A 181 1.10 -0.56 -17.64
N GLY A 182 2.12 -1.37 -17.94
CA GLY A 182 3.24 -1.72 -17.06
C GLY A 182 4.57 -1.24 -17.63
N ARG A 183 5.68 -1.72 -17.07
CA ARG A 183 7.04 -1.41 -17.56
C ARG A 183 7.98 -2.60 -17.36
N PRO A 184 8.95 -2.84 -18.27
CA PRO A 184 9.90 -3.94 -18.14
C PRO A 184 10.97 -3.65 -17.09
N LEU A 185 11.46 -4.68 -16.40
CA LEU A 185 12.63 -4.56 -15.53
C LEU A 185 13.91 -4.17 -16.30
N PRO A 186 14.90 -3.57 -15.64
CA PRO A 186 14.92 -3.17 -14.23
C PRO A 186 14.17 -1.86 -13.96
N CYS A 187 13.72 -1.65 -12.72
CA CYS A 187 13.31 -0.32 -12.28
C CYS A 187 14.54 0.61 -12.26
N PRO A 188 14.50 1.79 -12.88
CA PRO A 188 15.66 2.70 -12.93
C PRO A 188 15.85 3.50 -11.64
N VAL A 189 14.90 3.43 -10.70
CA VAL A 189 14.93 4.20 -9.45
C VAL A 189 15.49 3.33 -8.34
N MET A 190 16.48 3.87 -7.61
CA MET A 190 17.12 3.20 -6.50
C MET A 190 16.49 3.62 -5.16
N PRO A 191 16.52 2.74 -4.13
CA PRO A 191 16.20 3.06 -2.76
C PRO A 191 16.97 4.27 -2.25
N GLN A 192 16.33 5.06 -1.39
CA GLN A 192 16.98 6.17 -0.69
C GLN A 192 17.21 5.78 0.76
N PRO A 193 18.33 6.19 1.38
CA PRO A 193 18.59 5.92 2.78
C PRO A 193 17.43 6.34 3.68
N LEU A 194 17.18 5.55 4.74
CA LEU A 194 16.25 5.92 5.79
C LEU A 194 16.74 7.16 6.53
N HIS A 195 15.80 8.01 6.94
CA HIS A 195 16.14 9.19 7.71
C HIS A 195 16.21 8.81 9.18
N GLY A 196 17.38 9.05 9.76
CA GLY A 196 17.70 8.64 11.11
C GLY A 196 17.05 9.49 12.21
N ASP A 197 16.20 10.45 11.87
CA ASP A 197 15.61 11.42 12.79
C ASP A 197 14.23 10.98 13.33
N ASP A 198 13.82 11.52 14.49
CA ASP A 198 12.51 11.26 15.11
C ASP A 198 11.38 12.10 14.47
N ALA A 199 11.58 12.57 13.23
CA ALA A 199 10.64 13.41 12.53
C ALA A 199 9.81 12.60 11.53
N ALA A 200 8.54 12.95 11.40
CA ALA A 200 7.72 12.41 10.31
C ALA A 200 8.27 12.92 8.96
N ARG A 201 8.51 12.00 8.03
CA ARG A 201 9.07 12.34 6.72
C ARG A 201 8.35 11.62 5.58
N ARG A 202 8.37 12.26 4.42
CA ARG A 202 7.80 11.75 3.18
C ARG A 202 8.85 11.80 2.08
N THR A 203 9.08 10.66 1.43
CA THR A 203 9.93 10.52 0.26
C THR A 203 9.08 10.02 -0.89
N VAL A 204 9.20 10.62 -2.08
CA VAL A 204 8.44 10.21 -3.27
C VAL A 204 9.43 9.76 -4.33
N TYR A 205 9.35 8.49 -4.71
CA TYR A 205 10.08 7.87 -5.80
C TYR A 205 9.28 8.07 -7.07
N ARG A 206 9.69 9.02 -7.90
CA ARG A 206 9.04 9.26 -9.20
C ARG A 206 9.45 8.16 -10.17
N LEU A 207 8.49 7.36 -10.61
CA LEU A 207 8.69 6.27 -11.57
C LEU A 207 8.35 6.72 -12.99
N GLY A 208 7.14 7.21 -13.20
CA GLY A 208 6.68 7.66 -14.51
C GLY A 208 7.24 9.03 -14.92
N ARG A 209 7.17 9.33 -16.21
CA ARG A 209 7.67 10.60 -16.78
C ARG A 209 6.74 11.10 -17.89
N ALA A 210 6.47 12.39 -17.85
CA ALA A 210 5.82 13.14 -18.92
C ALA A 210 6.87 13.94 -19.68
N ASP A 211 7.06 13.65 -20.96
CA ASP A 211 7.92 14.46 -21.83
C ASP A 211 7.14 15.57 -22.54
N ARG A 212 5.80 15.56 -22.43
CA ARG A 212 4.92 16.55 -23.05
C ARG A 212 4.35 17.51 -22.03
N ILE A 213 4.48 18.81 -22.31
CA ILE A 213 3.79 19.86 -21.55
C ILE A 213 2.30 19.72 -21.85
N LEU A 214 1.51 19.38 -20.82
CA LEU A 214 0.06 19.47 -20.88
C LEU A 214 -0.32 20.96 -20.94
N LEU A 215 -0.57 21.48 -22.13
CA LEU A 215 -1.20 22.79 -22.30
C LEU A 215 -2.68 22.61 -21.93
N GLY A 216 -3.05 22.99 -20.71
CA GLY A 216 -4.44 22.99 -20.26
C GLY A 216 -5.30 23.85 -21.18
N GLY A 217 -6.13 23.20 -22.00
CA GLY A 217 -7.19 23.86 -22.75
C GLY A 217 -8.40 24.06 -21.83
N GLY A 218 -8.82 25.32 -21.66
CA GLY A 218 -10.04 25.69 -20.96
C GLY A 218 -11.30 25.57 -21.80
#